data_AF-A0ABD5S590-F1
#
_entry.id   AF-A0ABD5S590-F1
#
_cell.length_a   1.000
_cell.length_b   1.000
_cell.length_c   1.000
_cell.angle_alpha   90.00
_cell.angle_beta   90.00
_cell.angle_gamma   90.00
#
_symmetry.space_group_name_H-M   'P 1'
#
loop_
_entity.id
_entity.type
_entity.pdbx_description
1 polymer ?
#
loop_
_entity_poly.entity_id
_entity_poly.type
_entity_poly.pdbx_seq_one_letter_code
_entity_poly.pdbx_strand_id
1 'polypeptide(L)'
;DPGTPVDAFDRALYVGRRAAEKTVGASDVDGAARFYVCSLSRKTLVYKGLLTAEQLRSYYPDLADERLDSQLALVHARFSTNTLGAWHLAHPYRNVIHNGEINTIRGNINWMRARETDLDHPDLSDDDLDTIRPVTNADQSDTASVDNAVELLLQGGRDLPHVLRMLVPEAFEGDDRMDADRKDWYDFHASMLEPWDGPALVAATDGDRIAAVLD
;
A
#
# COMPACT_ATOMS: atom_id res chain seq x y z
N ASP A 1 -20.94 -1.08 8.33
CA ASP A 1 -19.71 -1.32 9.10
C ASP A 1 -19.19 0.04 9.54
N PRO A 2 -19.26 0.43 10.82
CA PRO A 2 -18.60 1.66 11.26
C PRO A 2 -17.11 1.42 11.10
N GLY A 3 -16.49 2.09 10.13
CA GLY A 3 -15.08 1.92 9.80
C GLY A 3 -14.16 2.03 11.02
N THR A 4 -12.95 1.51 10.90
CA THR A 4 -11.90 1.69 11.92
C THR A 4 -11.62 3.18 12.07
N PRO A 5 -11.76 3.77 13.28
CA PRO A 5 -11.42 5.17 13.49
C PRO A 5 -9.95 5.40 13.13
N VAL A 6 -9.71 6.31 12.19
CA VAL A 6 -8.36 6.72 11.81
C VAL A 6 -7.99 7.95 12.63
N ASP A 7 -6.81 7.91 13.24
CA ASP A 7 -6.29 9.05 13.99
C ASP A 7 -6.02 10.23 13.05
N ALA A 8 -6.49 11.43 13.40
CA ALA A 8 -6.30 12.63 12.59
C ALA A 8 -4.82 12.93 12.34
N PHE A 9 -3.93 12.58 13.27
CA PHE A 9 -2.49 12.72 13.08
C PHE A 9 -1.96 11.75 12.03
N ASP A 10 -2.40 10.48 12.03
CA ASP A 10 -2.00 9.48 11.02
C ASP A 10 -2.46 9.91 9.62
N ARG A 11 -3.67 10.48 9.51
CA ARG A 11 -4.18 11.05 8.26
C ARG A 11 -3.40 12.29 7.81
N ALA A 12 -3.02 13.17 8.73
CA ALA A 12 -2.18 14.33 8.43
C ALA A 12 -0.77 13.92 7.98
N LEU A 13 -0.19 12.87 8.55
CA LEU A 13 1.09 12.30 8.09
C LEU A 13 0.97 11.72 6.67
N TYR A 14 -0.13 11.02 6.38
CA TYR A 14 -0.43 10.54 5.03
C TYR A 14 -0.49 11.69 4.02
N VAL A 15 -1.34 12.69 4.26
CA VAL A 15 -1.47 13.85 3.36
C VAL A 15 -0.16 14.63 3.25
N GLY A 16 0.53 14.86 4.37
CA GLY A 16 1.82 15.55 4.40
C GLY A 16 2.91 14.83 3.60
N ARG A 17 2.96 13.50 3.66
CA ARG A 17 3.86 12.70 2.82
C ARG A 17 3.53 12.87 1.34
N ARG A 18 2.24 12.79 0.98
CA ARG A 18 1.76 12.98 -0.40
C ARG A 18 2.09 14.38 -0.92
N ALA A 19 1.89 15.40 -0.09
CA ALA A 19 2.28 16.78 -0.40
C ALA A 19 3.78 16.90 -0.66
N ALA A 20 4.63 16.37 0.23
CA ALA A 20 6.07 16.42 0.07
C ALA A 20 6.54 15.71 -1.21
N GLU A 21 6.05 14.49 -1.46
CA GLU A 21 6.37 13.72 -2.68
C GLU A 21 5.94 14.48 -3.96
N LYS A 22 4.74 15.07 -3.96
CA LYS A 22 4.19 15.85 -5.08
C LYS A 22 4.98 17.14 -5.32
N THR A 23 5.25 17.92 -4.27
CA THR A 23 6.00 19.18 -4.36
C THR A 23 7.43 18.94 -4.84
N VAL A 24 8.13 17.96 -4.27
CA VAL A 24 9.51 17.66 -4.69
C VAL A 24 9.52 17.11 -6.11
N GLY A 25 8.60 16.21 -6.47
CA GLY A 25 8.50 15.64 -7.82
C GLY A 25 8.21 16.67 -8.92
N ALA A 26 7.54 17.78 -8.58
CA ALA A 26 7.27 18.89 -9.50
C ALA A 26 8.37 19.98 -9.50
N SER A 27 9.41 19.84 -8.68
CA SER A 27 10.48 20.83 -8.56
C SER A 27 11.65 20.56 -9.50
N ASP A 28 12.39 21.61 -9.86
CA ASP A 28 13.63 21.53 -10.65
C ASP A 28 14.87 21.23 -9.79
N VAL A 29 14.69 20.76 -8.55
CA VAL A 29 15.80 20.44 -7.64
C VAL A 29 16.55 19.22 -8.15
N ASP A 30 17.88 19.29 -8.20
CA ASP A 30 18.70 18.14 -8.58
C ASP A 30 18.41 16.94 -7.65
N GLY A 31 18.11 15.80 -8.26
CA GLY A 31 17.73 14.59 -7.54
C GLY A 31 16.27 14.51 -7.07
N ALA A 32 15.39 15.45 -7.45
CA ALA A 32 13.96 15.37 -7.19
C ALA A 32 13.34 14.01 -7.56
N ALA A 33 13.74 13.45 -8.72
CA ALA A 33 13.30 12.12 -9.18
C ALA A 33 13.73 10.94 -8.27
N ARG A 34 14.65 11.17 -7.32
CA ARG A 34 15.10 10.17 -6.33
C ARG A 34 14.48 10.36 -4.96
N PHE A 35 13.72 11.44 -4.74
CA PHE A 35 13.07 11.69 -3.46
C PHE A 35 11.98 10.66 -3.21
N TYR A 36 12.05 10.00 -2.05
CA TYR A 36 11.11 8.96 -1.67
C TYR A 36 11.02 8.84 -0.16
N VAL A 37 9.80 8.80 0.37
CA VAL A 37 9.55 8.61 1.80
C VAL A 37 9.14 7.16 2.05
N CYS A 38 10.05 6.37 2.65
CA CYS A 38 9.83 4.94 2.91
C CYS A 38 8.66 4.67 3.86
N SER A 39 8.56 5.48 4.91
CA SER A 39 7.47 5.45 5.89
C SER A 39 7.38 6.83 6.55
N LEU A 40 6.16 7.32 6.76
CA LEU A 40 5.89 8.47 7.61
C LEU A 40 4.66 8.13 8.44
N SER A 41 4.89 7.49 9.58
CA SER A 41 3.87 6.89 10.43
C SER A 41 4.34 6.89 11.87
N ARG A 42 3.40 6.94 12.81
CA ARG A 42 3.71 6.78 14.25
C ARG A 42 3.73 5.32 14.70
N LYS A 43 3.23 4.39 13.86
CA LYS A 43 3.07 2.97 14.17
C LYS A 43 4.03 2.08 13.40
N THR A 44 4.46 2.50 12.22
CA THR A 44 5.29 1.69 11.31
C THR A 44 6.56 2.43 10.92
N LEU A 45 7.65 1.68 10.79
CA LEU A 45 8.96 2.17 10.36
C LEU A 45 9.57 1.19 9.36
N VAL A 46 10.05 1.73 8.22
CA VAL A 46 10.58 0.91 7.13
C VAL A 46 12.08 1.13 6.95
N TYR A 47 12.86 0.07 7.22
CA TYR A 47 14.26 -0.04 6.81
C TYR A 47 14.36 -0.91 5.56
N LYS A 48 14.83 -0.33 4.46
CA LYS A 48 14.97 -1.04 3.17
C LYS A 48 16.16 -0.54 2.36
N GLY A 49 16.59 -1.33 1.38
CA GLY A 49 17.67 -0.96 0.49
C GLY A 49 18.08 -2.06 -0.48
N LEU A 50 19.05 -1.75 -1.33
CA LEU A 50 19.67 -2.71 -2.25
C LEU A 50 20.76 -3.51 -1.51
N LEU A 51 20.32 -4.33 -0.56
CA LEU A 51 21.17 -5.04 0.39
C LEU A 51 20.82 -6.54 0.36
N THR A 52 21.80 -7.40 0.61
CA THR A 52 21.50 -8.77 1.00
C THR A 52 20.91 -8.78 2.42
N ALA A 53 20.17 -9.83 2.76
CA ALA A 53 19.60 -9.97 4.11
C ALA A 53 20.68 -9.89 5.21
N GLU A 54 21.87 -10.43 4.96
CA GLU A 54 23.01 -10.41 5.88
C GLU A 54 23.60 -9.02 6.09
N GLN A 55 23.48 -8.13 5.09
CA GLN A 55 23.99 -6.75 5.16
C GLN A 55 23.07 -5.81 5.92
N LEU A 56 21.79 -6.16 6.12
CA LEU A 56 20.78 -5.24 6.63
C LEU A 56 21.15 -4.65 8.01
N ARG A 57 21.57 -5.50 8.95
CA ARG A 57 21.92 -5.08 10.32
C ARG A 57 23.21 -4.27 10.41
N SER A 58 24.18 -4.54 9.54
CA SER A 58 25.44 -3.78 9.52
C SER A 58 25.29 -2.44 8.80
N TYR A 59 24.40 -2.36 7.80
CA TYR A 59 24.09 -1.12 7.09
C TYR A 59 23.22 -0.17 7.93
N TYR A 60 22.26 -0.70 8.69
CA TYR A 60 21.42 0.05 9.62
C TYR A 60 21.69 -0.37 11.08
N PRO A 61 22.67 0.26 11.75
CA PRO A 61 23.04 -0.07 13.13
C PRO A 61 21.88 0.05 14.13
N ASP A 62 20.89 0.92 13.84
CA ASP A 62 19.66 1.06 14.63
C ASP A 62 18.94 -0.28 14.83
N LEU A 63 19.01 -1.19 13.84
CA LEU A 63 18.39 -2.53 13.91
C LEU A 63 19.06 -3.47 14.92
N ALA A 64 20.23 -3.09 15.44
CA ALA A 64 20.94 -3.81 16.48
C ALA A 64 20.81 -3.12 17.86
N ASP A 65 20.14 -1.97 17.93
CA ASP A 65 19.93 -1.22 19.17
C ASP A 65 18.76 -1.80 19.96
N GLU A 66 18.95 -2.03 21.26
CA GLU A 66 17.93 -2.61 22.15
C GLU A 66 16.70 -1.72 22.35
N ARG A 67 16.80 -0.42 22.04
CA ARG A 67 15.67 0.52 22.10
C ARG A 67 14.72 0.34 20.91
N LEU A 68 15.17 -0.29 19.83
CA LEU A 68 14.33 -0.62 18.70
C LEU A 68 13.67 -1.98 18.94
N ASP A 69 12.52 -1.95 19.61
CA ASP A 69 11.69 -3.12 19.87
C ASP A 69 10.36 -3.03 19.10
N SER A 70 9.83 -4.17 18.67
CA SER A 70 8.57 -4.26 17.93
C SER A 70 7.86 -5.58 18.16
N GLN A 71 6.53 -5.53 18.29
CA GLN A 71 5.67 -6.72 18.36
C GLN A 71 5.51 -7.42 17.01
N LEU A 72 5.77 -6.70 15.91
CA LEU A 72 5.60 -7.19 14.54
C LEU A 72 6.78 -6.78 13.66
N ALA A 73 7.23 -7.70 12.79
CA ALA A 73 8.20 -7.41 11.75
C ALA A 73 7.77 -8.06 10.43
N LEU A 74 7.73 -7.27 9.35
CA LEU A 74 7.57 -7.74 7.99
C LEU A 74 8.91 -7.67 7.28
N VAL A 75 9.38 -8.79 6.74
CA VAL A 75 10.66 -8.90 6.04
C VAL A 75 10.43 -9.46 4.65
N HIS A 76 11.07 -8.86 3.65
CA HIS A 76 10.93 -9.30 2.27
C HIS A 76 12.24 -9.18 1.51
N ALA A 77 12.64 -10.27 0.86
CA ALA A 77 13.76 -10.28 -0.07
C ALA A 77 13.21 -10.32 -1.50
N ARG A 78 13.49 -9.28 -2.28
CA ARG A 78 13.00 -9.16 -3.66
C ARG A 78 14.02 -9.75 -4.63
N PHE A 79 13.56 -10.59 -5.54
CA PHE A 79 14.31 -10.96 -6.73
C PHE A 79 13.90 -10.04 -7.88
N SER A 80 14.86 -9.47 -8.62
CA SER A 80 14.56 -8.62 -9.78
C SER A 80 15.36 -9.09 -10.99
N THR A 81 14.73 -9.05 -12.16
CA THR A 81 15.37 -9.33 -13.45
C THR A 81 16.17 -8.14 -13.98
N ASN A 82 16.13 -6.98 -13.31
CA ASN A 82 16.90 -5.79 -13.69
C ASN A 82 18.26 -5.77 -12.96
N THR A 83 19.32 -5.45 -13.70
CA THR A 83 20.68 -5.30 -13.16
C THR A 83 20.93 -3.94 -12.51
N LEU A 84 20.13 -2.92 -12.86
CA LEU A 84 20.16 -1.62 -12.20
C LEU A 84 19.07 -1.58 -11.13
N GLY A 85 19.49 -1.65 -9.86
CA GLY A 85 18.58 -1.56 -8.72
C GLY A 85 18.14 -0.11 -8.47
N ALA A 86 16.88 0.06 -8.06
CA ALA A 86 16.36 1.34 -7.56
C ALA A 86 15.91 1.17 -6.10
N TRP A 87 16.45 2.00 -5.21
CA TRP A 87 16.23 1.89 -3.75
C TRP A 87 14.76 1.97 -3.35
N HIS A 88 13.99 2.84 -3.98
CA HIS A 88 12.56 3.02 -3.68
C HIS A 88 11.72 1.77 -4.02
N LEU A 89 12.19 0.92 -4.94
CA LEU A 89 11.52 -0.34 -5.33
C LEU A 89 11.83 -1.51 -4.40
N ALA A 90 12.73 -1.35 -3.44
CA ALA A 90 12.93 -2.36 -2.40
C ALA A 90 11.67 -2.45 -1.53
N HIS A 91 11.42 -3.66 -1.01
CA HIS A 91 10.41 -3.89 0.02
C HIS A 91 11.01 -3.71 1.41
N PRO A 92 10.18 -3.56 2.46
CA PRO A 92 8.71 -3.37 2.42
C PRO A 92 8.27 -2.05 1.77
N TYR A 93 7.01 -2.01 1.34
CA TYR A 93 6.29 -0.75 1.13
C TYR A 93 5.65 -0.29 2.46
N ARG A 94 4.80 0.75 2.45
CA ARG A 94 4.35 1.41 3.68
C ARG A 94 3.44 0.52 4.52
N ASN A 95 2.57 -0.21 3.83
CA ASN A 95 1.63 -1.16 4.41
C ASN A 95 1.85 -2.57 3.90
N VAL A 96 2.47 -2.77 2.73
CA VAL A 96 2.48 -4.05 2.00
C VAL A 96 3.88 -4.66 1.83
N ILE A 97 3.97 -5.99 2.01
CA ILE A 97 4.92 -6.85 1.31
C ILE A 97 4.17 -7.74 0.32
N HIS A 98 4.75 -7.95 -0.84
CA HIS A 98 4.11 -8.66 -1.94
C HIS A 98 5.13 -9.55 -2.63
N ASN A 99 4.81 -10.84 -2.72
CA ASN A 99 5.56 -11.81 -3.50
C ASN A 99 4.67 -12.30 -4.65
N GLY A 100 5.02 -11.91 -5.86
CA GLY A 100 4.13 -12.13 -6.99
C GLY A 100 4.24 -11.06 -8.06
N GLU A 101 3.25 -11.06 -8.95
CA GLU A 101 3.04 -10.05 -9.98
C GLU A 101 1.54 -9.79 -10.15
N ILE A 102 1.13 -8.53 -10.19
CA ILE A 102 -0.26 -8.15 -10.49
C ILE A 102 -0.43 -7.98 -12.00
N ASN A 103 -1.02 -8.97 -12.66
CA ASN A 103 -1.17 -9.02 -14.12
C ASN A 103 -2.19 -8.02 -14.65
N THR A 104 -3.16 -7.64 -13.82
CA THR A 104 -4.25 -6.71 -14.17
C THR A 104 -3.89 -5.24 -13.98
N ILE A 105 -2.65 -4.94 -13.57
CA ILE A 105 -2.25 -3.63 -13.02
C ILE A 105 -2.59 -2.43 -13.91
N ARG A 106 -2.46 -2.56 -15.24
CA ARG A 106 -2.78 -1.46 -16.16
C ARG A 106 -4.27 -1.10 -16.12
N GLY A 107 -5.14 -2.10 -16.02
CA GLY A 107 -6.58 -1.90 -15.85
C GLY A 107 -6.85 -1.21 -14.52
N ASN A 108 -6.26 -1.73 -13.45
CA ASN A 108 -6.47 -1.25 -12.08
C ASN A 108 -6.04 0.21 -11.90
N ILE A 109 -4.90 0.61 -12.47
CA ILE A 109 -4.44 2.01 -12.44
C ILE A 109 -5.43 2.93 -13.17
N ASN A 110 -5.93 2.52 -14.35
CA ASN A 110 -6.88 3.33 -15.11
C ASN A 110 -8.22 3.47 -14.37
N TRP A 111 -8.67 2.39 -13.78
CA TRP A 111 -9.90 2.32 -12.99
C TRP A 111 -9.81 3.14 -11.69
N MET A 112 -8.65 3.10 -11.01
CA MET A 112 -8.38 3.98 -9.87
C MET A 112 -8.43 5.45 -10.30
N ARG A 113 -7.71 5.82 -11.38
CA ARG A 113 -7.72 7.18 -11.94
C ARG A 113 -9.12 7.68 -12.32
N ALA A 114 -9.97 6.79 -12.84
CA ALA A 114 -11.35 7.15 -13.17
C ALA A 114 -12.19 7.46 -11.91
N ARG A 115 -11.91 6.78 -10.79
CA ARG A 115 -12.61 6.97 -9.51
C ARG A 115 -12.03 8.12 -8.67
N GLU A 116 -10.81 8.54 -8.93
CA GLU A 116 -10.12 9.60 -8.17
C GLU A 116 -10.91 10.93 -8.14
N THR A 117 -11.72 11.22 -9.16
CA THR A 117 -12.56 12.43 -9.23
C THR A 117 -13.76 12.39 -8.30
N ASP A 118 -14.19 11.19 -7.90
CA ASP A 118 -15.35 10.97 -7.05
C ASP A 118 -14.93 10.64 -5.60
N LEU A 119 -13.64 10.75 -5.29
CA LEU A 119 -13.15 10.60 -3.91
C LEU A 119 -13.69 11.74 -3.04
N ASP A 120 -14.36 11.35 -1.97
CA ASP A 120 -14.88 12.22 -0.93
C ASP A 120 -14.73 11.53 0.43
N HIS A 121 -14.46 12.31 1.48
CA HIS A 121 -14.35 11.82 2.83
C HIS A 121 -14.60 12.95 3.84
N PRO A 122 -15.46 12.77 4.86
CA PRO A 122 -15.89 13.86 5.76
C PRO A 122 -14.76 14.54 6.55
N ASP A 123 -13.66 13.82 6.77
CA ASP A 123 -12.48 14.31 7.50
C ASP A 123 -11.32 14.77 6.59
N LEU A 124 -11.50 14.78 5.26
CA LEU A 124 -10.52 15.29 4.31
C LEU A 124 -11.12 16.48 3.56
N SER A 125 -10.36 17.57 3.45
CA SER A 125 -10.79 18.70 2.62
C SER A 125 -10.57 18.41 1.13
N ASP A 126 -11.21 19.20 0.27
CA ASP A 126 -10.98 19.13 -1.19
C ASP A 126 -9.49 19.30 -1.53
N ASP A 127 -8.79 20.19 -0.82
CA ASP A 127 -7.34 20.42 -0.97
C ASP A 127 -6.51 19.19 -0.56
N ASP A 128 -6.92 18.48 0.50
CA ASP A 128 -6.28 17.24 0.91
C ASP A 128 -6.47 16.14 -0.16
N LEU A 129 -7.68 16.04 -0.70
CA LEU A 129 -8.00 15.07 -1.76
C LEU A 129 -7.24 15.40 -3.05
N ASP A 130 -7.11 16.68 -3.42
CA ASP A 130 -6.28 17.15 -4.52
C ASP A 130 -4.80 16.85 -4.30
N THR A 131 -4.34 16.91 -3.05
CA THR A 131 -2.98 16.54 -2.66
C THR A 131 -2.74 15.04 -2.80
N ILE A 132 -3.72 14.22 -2.42
CA ILE A 132 -3.66 12.76 -2.53
C ILE A 132 -3.64 12.32 -4.00
N ARG A 133 -4.32 13.04 -4.90
CA ARG A 133 -4.35 12.75 -6.35
C ARG A 133 -3.01 13.06 -7.07
N PRO A 134 -2.56 12.20 -8.01
CA PRO A 134 -3.14 10.90 -8.36
C PRO A 134 -2.73 9.80 -7.37
N VAL A 135 -3.66 8.94 -6.94
CA VAL A 135 -3.40 7.86 -5.97
C VAL A 135 -2.36 6.89 -6.53
N THR A 136 -2.46 6.55 -7.81
CA THR A 136 -1.51 5.67 -8.50
C THR A 136 -0.89 6.33 -9.75
N ASN A 137 0.37 5.99 -10.00
CA ASN A 137 1.13 6.48 -11.14
C ASN A 137 1.37 5.36 -12.14
N ALA A 138 1.43 5.67 -13.44
CA ALA A 138 1.66 4.66 -14.48
C ALA A 138 3.09 4.10 -14.46
N ASP A 139 4.06 4.87 -13.94
CA ASP A 139 5.49 4.55 -13.99
C ASP A 139 6.02 3.89 -12.69
N GLN A 140 5.12 3.52 -11.76
CA GLN A 140 5.50 2.83 -10.53
C GLN A 140 5.32 1.31 -10.66
N SER A 141 5.90 0.55 -9.72
CA SER A 141 5.69 -0.90 -9.69
C SER A 141 4.23 -1.27 -9.40
N ASP A 142 3.87 -2.49 -9.76
CA ASP A 142 2.59 -3.09 -9.38
C ASP A 142 2.35 -3.04 -7.86
N THR A 143 3.36 -3.41 -7.08
CA THR A 143 3.30 -3.42 -5.62
C THR A 143 3.12 -2.01 -5.07
N ALA A 144 3.81 -1.01 -5.62
CA ALA A 144 3.62 0.38 -5.19
C ALA A 144 2.18 0.84 -5.41
N SER A 145 1.56 0.39 -6.49
CA SER A 145 0.15 0.71 -6.78
C SER A 145 -0.81 0.00 -5.82
N VAL A 146 -0.55 -1.27 -5.49
CA VAL A 146 -1.32 -2.01 -4.45
C VAL A 146 -1.17 -1.32 -3.10
N ASP A 147 0.05 -0.96 -2.69
CA ASP A 147 0.33 -0.27 -1.42
C ASP A 147 -0.41 1.07 -1.33
N ASN A 148 -0.40 1.88 -2.40
CA ASN A 148 -1.13 3.14 -2.43
C ASN A 148 -2.66 2.93 -2.32
N ALA A 149 -3.21 1.89 -2.95
CA ALA A 149 -4.63 1.57 -2.86
C ALA A 149 -5.02 1.08 -1.45
N VAL A 150 -4.18 0.22 -0.85
CA VAL A 150 -4.34 -0.22 0.54
C VAL A 150 -4.31 0.97 1.48
N GLU A 151 -3.30 1.84 1.36
CA GLU A 151 -3.15 3.02 2.21
C GLU A 151 -4.34 3.96 2.09
N LEU A 152 -4.82 4.26 0.87
CA LEU A 152 -6.00 5.09 0.65
C LEU A 152 -7.23 4.53 1.38
N LEU A 153 -7.52 3.23 1.19
CA LEU A 153 -8.70 2.60 1.76
C LEU A 153 -8.63 2.50 3.30
N LEU A 154 -7.44 2.25 3.85
CA LEU A 154 -7.19 2.30 5.30
C LEU A 154 -7.42 3.71 5.85
N GLN A 155 -6.90 4.74 5.18
CA GLN A 155 -7.08 6.15 5.59
C GLN A 155 -8.53 6.64 5.44
N GLY A 156 -9.30 6.00 4.55
CA GLY A 156 -10.76 6.11 4.45
C GLY A 156 -11.55 5.35 5.51
N GLY A 157 -10.86 4.68 6.46
CA GLY A 157 -11.46 4.03 7.62
C GLY A 157 -11.88 2.57 7.40
N ARG A 158 -11.51 1.92 6.30
CA ARG A 158 -11.74 0.47 6.16
C ARG A 158 -10.71 -0.29 6.98
N ASP A 159 -11.11 -1.43 7.56
CA ASP A 159 -10.16 -2.26 8.30
C ASP A 159 -9.30 -3.12 7.35
N LEU A 160 -8.16 -3.58 7.85
CA LEU A 160 -7.17 -4.27 7.01
C LEU A 160 -7.71 -5.52 6.29
N PRO A 161 -8.43 -6.46 6.96
CA PRO A 161 -9.05 -7.60 6.27
C PRO A 161 -10.04 -7.18 5.17
N HIS A 162 -10.87 -6.17 5.44
CA HIS A 162 -11.82 -5.65 4.47
C HIS A 162 -11.11 -5.11 3.23
N VAL A 163 -10.08 -4.28 3.42
CA VAL A 163 -9.28 -3.72 2.32
C VAL A 163 -8.63 -4.81 1.48
N LEU A 164 -8.00 -5.80 2.12
CA LEU A 164 -7.37 -6.90 1.39
C LEU A 164 -8.38 -7.74 0.61
N ARG A 165 -9.58 -7.98 1.15
CA ARG A 165 -10.63 -8.74 0.44
C ARG A 165 -11.34 -7.94 -0.65
N MET A 166 -11.33 -6.61 -0.59
CA MET A 166 -11.75 -5.78 -1.72
C MET A 166 -10.74 -5.84 -2.88
N LEU A 167 -9.44 -5.79 -2.58
CA LEU A 167 -8.39 -5.77 -3.60
C LEU A 167 -8.10 -7.16 -4.17
N VAL A 168 -8.01 -8.17 -3.31
CA VAL A 168 -7.70 -9.57 -3.66
C VAL A 168 -8.82 -10.48 -3.11
N PRO A 169 -10.00 -10.45 -3.74
CA PRO A 169 -11.12 -11.30 -3.35
C PRO A 169 -10.82 -12.77 -3.65
N GLU A 170 -11.43 -13.68 -2.88
CA GLU A 170 -11.44 -15.10 -3.28
C GLU A 170 -12.25 -15.29 -4.57
N ALA A 171 -11.94 -16.34 -5.33
CA ALA A 171 -12.79 -16.82 -6.42
C ALA A 171 -14.16 -17.29 -5.88
N PHE A 172 -15.10 -16.36 -5.76
CA PHE A 172 -16.42 -16.58 -5.15
C PHE A 172 -17.50 -16.97 -6.16
N GLU A 173 -17.33 -16.59 -7.44
CA GLU A 173 -18.26 -16.92 -8.51
C GLU A 173 -18.35 -18.44 -8.71
N GLY A 174 -19.54 -19.01 -8.51
CA GLY A 174 -19.78 -20.45 -8.68
C GLY A 174 -19.27 -21.34 -7.55
N ASP A 175 -18.78 -20.81 -6.42
CA ASP A 175 -18.41 -21.65 -5.27
C ASP A 175 -19.62 -22.03 -4.43
N ASP A 176 -20.27 -23.15 -4.74
CA ASP A 176 -21.45 -23.65 -4.01
C ASP A 176 -21.22 -23.94 -2.52
N ARG A 177 -19.96 -23.95 -2.06
CA ARG A 177 -19.60 -24.19 -0.66
C ARG A 177 -19.46 -22.91 0.15
N MET A 178 -19.36 -21.76 -0.51
CA MET A 178 -19.22 -20.47 0.16
C MET A 178 -20.56 -20.03 0.73
N ASP A 179 -20.53 -19.54 1.97
CA ASP A 179 -21.69 -18.98 2.67
C ASP A 179 -22.33 -17.83 1.88
N ALA A 180 -23.66 -17.73 1.92
CA ALA A 180 -24.42 -16.76 1.14
C ALA A 180 -24.07 -15.31 1.51
N ASP A 181 -23.92 -15.00 2.81
CA ASP A 181 -23.61 -13.64 3.26
C ASP A 181 -22.21 -13.22 2.75
N ARG A 182 -21.29 -14.17 2.66
CA ARG A 182 -19.93 -13.93 2.13
C ARG A 182 -19.94 -13.73 0.61
N LYS A 183 -20.76 -14.47 -0.13
CA LYS A 183 -20.94 -14.26 -1.57
C LYS A 183 -21.53 -12.88 -1.85
N ASP A 184 -22.58 -12.51 -1.12
CA ASP A 184 -23.22 -11.20 -1.23
C ASP A 184 -22.25 -10.07 -0.90
N TRP A 185 -21.37 -10.27 0.10
CA TRP A 185 -20.29 -9.33 0.41
C TRP A 185 -19.33 -9.16 -0.78
N TYR A 186 -18.89 -10.24 -1.42
CA TYR A 186 -17.99 -10.16 -2.57
C TYR A 186 -18.68 -9.53 -3.80
N ASP A 187 -19.93 -9.91 -4.09
CA ASP A 187 -20.71 -9.37 -5.21
C ASP A 187 -20.90 -7.85 -5.07
N PHE A 188 -21.22 -7.39 -3.86
CA PHE A 188 -21.31 -5.96 -3.56
C PHE A 188 -19.98 -5.23 -3.82
N HIS A 189 -18.85 -5.75 -3.34
CA HIS A 189 -17.56 -5.08 -3.49
C HIS A 189 -17.00 -5.17 -4.92
N ALA A 190 -17.33 -6.21 -5.68
CA ALA A 190 -16.99 -6.33 -7.10
C ALA A 190 -17.61 -5.20 -7.94
N SER A 191 -18.75 -4.63 -7.50
CA SER A 191 -19.35 -3.44 -8.13
C SER A 191 -18.58 -2.13 -7.83
N MET A 192 -17.76 -2.12 -6.78
CA MET A 192 -17.01 -0.95 -6.34
C MET A 192 -15.59 -0.93 -6.89
N LEU A 193 -14.90 -2.06 -6.83
CA LEU A 193 -13.49 -2.18 -7.14
C LEU A 193 -13.21 -3.50 -7.87
N GLU A 194 -12.51 -3.40 -9.00
CA GLU A 194 -12.06 -4.57 -9.75
C GLU A 194 -10.94 -5.33 -9.00
N PRO A 195 -10.88 -6.66 -9.10
CA PRO A 195 -9.80 -7.44 -8.48
C PRO A 195 -8.42 -7.04 -9.00
N TRP A 196 -7.48 -6.91 -8.08
CA TRP A 196 -6.05 -6.72 -8.35
C TRP A 196 -5.38 -8.09 -8.49
N ASP A 197 -5.70 -8.74 -9.60
CA ASP A 197 -5.42 -10.15 -9.86
C ASP A 197 -4.02 -10.41 -10.47
N GLY A 198 -3.51 -11.60 -10.20
CA GLY A 198 -2.19 -12.13 -10.56
C GLY A 198 -1.63 -13.02 -9.43
N PRO A 199 -0.65 -13.91 -9.73
CA PRO A 199 -0.07 -14.79 -8.72
C PRO A 199 0.59 -13.94 -7.63
N ALA A 200 0.03 -13.94 -6.42
CA ALA A 200 0.36 -12.97 -5.39
C ALA A 200 0.12 -13.52 -3.97
N LEU A 201 1.19 -13.52 -3.18
CA LEU A 201 1.09 -13.45 -1.72
C LEU A 201 1.22 -11.98 -1.32
N VAL A 202 0.13 -11.39 -0.86
CA VAL A 202 0.11 -10.03 -0.31
C VAL A 202 -0.04 -10.13 1.20
N ALA A 203 0.97 -9.71 1.95
CA ALA A 203 0.86 -9.52 3.39
C ALA A 203 0.95 -8.03 3.71
N ALA A 204 0.06 -7.57 4.58
CA ALA A 204 -0.08 -6.16 4.89
C ALA A 204 -0.26 -5.90 6.40
N THR A 205 -0.05 -4.65 6.80
CA THR A 205 -0.28 -4.18 8.16
C THR A 205 -0.82 -2.75 8.17
N ASP A 206 -1.70 -2.46 9.14
CA ASP A 206 -2.14 -1.11 9.50
C ASP A 206 -1.36 -0.53 10.70
N GLY A 207 -0.33 -1.25 11.17
CA GLY A 207 0.45 -0.93 12.36
C GLY A 207 -0.04 -1.62 13.65
N ASP A 208 -1.30 -2.08 13.69
CA ASP A 208 -1.87 -2.79 14.84
C ASP A 208 -2.15 -4.27 14.53
N ARG A 209 -2.50 -4.58 13.28
CA ARG A 209 -2.84 -5.90 12.77
C ARG A 209 -1.92 -6.29 11.63
N ILE A 210 -1.77 -7.59 11.44
CA ILE A 210 -1.21 -8.19 10.22
C ILE A 210 -2.27 -9.06 9.57
N ALA A 211 -2.36 -8.98 8.25
CA ALA A 211 -3.19 -9.88 7.45
C ALA A 211 -2.43 -10.29 6.20
N ALA A 212 -2.75 -11.47 5.67
CA ALA A 212 -2.19 -11.96 4.42
C ALA A 212 -3.28 -12.61 3.58
N VAL A 213 -3.20 -12.41 2.28
CA VAL A 213 -4.08 -12.99 1.27
C VAL A 213 -3.24 -13.65 0.19
N LEU A 214 -3.81 -14.73 -0.35
CA LEU A 214 -3.38 -15.36 -1.59
C LEU A 214 -4.42 -15.02 -2.65
N ASP A 215 -3.98 -14.89 -3.89
CA ASP A 215 -4.84 -14.85 -5.07
C ASP A 215 -5.67 -16.13 -5.25
#